data_AF-A0A0C2CI98-F1
#
_entry.id   AF-A0A0C2CI98-F1
#
_cell.length_a   1.000
_cell.length_b   1.000
_cell.length_c   1.000
_cell.angle_alpha   90.00
_cell.angle_beta   90.00
_cell.angle_gamma   90.00
#
_symmetry.space_group_name_H-M   'P 1'
#
loop_
_entity.id
_entity.type
_entity.pdbx_description
1 polymer ?
#
loop_
_entity_poly.entity_id
_entity_poly.type
_entity_poly.pdbx_seq_one_letter_code
_entity_poly.pdbx_strand_id
1 'polypeptide(L)'
;MRRCESSSFMLKLFFHYLCISHFIFIICTLDMSSKPLRVDVLSGASRLDEPIAAVRKAIADLGSILLNAAKASNDSVHVDACARQIAFGIARIWAGALLIRHASDQDATKGDVNVAYRWCCEQPLVDLKMDWLSGDRVQLDRDIVFQNFSEGSRNSKL
;
A
#
# COMPACT_ATOMS: atom_id res chain seq x y z
N MET A 1 31.52 24.50 10.03
CA MET A 1 30.64 24.94 8.93
C MET A 1 29.41 24.03 8.95
N ARG A 2 28.38 24.40 9.74
CA ARG A 2 27.13 23.64 9.93
C ARG A 2 26.01 24.38 9.21
N ARG A 3 25.56 23.89 8.05
CA ARG A 3 24.34 24.34 7.36
C ARG A 3 24.02 23.35 6.23
N CYS A 4 23.12 22.39 6.52
CA CYS A 4 22.13 21.81 5.59
C CYS A 4 21.41 20.61 6.24
N GLU A 5 20.82 20.77 7.43
CA GLU A 5 19.95 19.73 8.02
C GLU A 5 18.47 20.16 8.12
N SER A 6 18.13 21.42 7.86
CA SER A 6 16.76 21.90 8.03
C SER A 6 15.78 21.51 6.91
N SER A 7 16.26 21.15 5.71
CA SER A 7 15.38 20.84 4.56
C SER A 7 14.79 19.43 4.61
N SER A 8 15.51 18.48 5.21
CA SER A 8 15.04 17.08 5.35
C SER A 8 14.05 16.93 6.51
N PHE A 9 14.15 17.77 7.54
CA PHE A 9 13.26 17.73 8.70
C PHE A 9 11.84 18.19 8.35
N MET A 10 11.69 19.22 7.52
CA MET A 10 10.36 19.75 7.17
C MET A 10 9.60 18.81 6.21
N LEU A 11 10.30 18.11 5.31
CA LEU A 11 9.69 17.13 4.41
C LEU A 11 9.35 15.82 5.13
N LYS A 12 10.19 15.38 6.09
CA LYS A 12 9.86 14.27 6.99
C LYS A 12 8.66 14.59 7.86
N LEU A 13 8.54 15.81 8.39
CA LEU A 13 7.36 16.23 9.14
C LEU A 13 6.12 16.33 8.26
N PHE A 14 6.23 16.78 7.00
CA PHE A 14 5.13 16.82 6.05
C PHE A 14 4.67 15.41 5.65
N PHE A 15 5.58 14.47 5.40
CA PHE A 15 5.21 13.08 5.15
C PHE A 15 4.66 12.42 6.41
N HIS A 16 5.20 12.69 7.60
CA HIS A 16 4.68 12.12 8.85
C HIS A 16 3.29 12.69 9.19
N TYR A 17 3.05 14.00 9.05
CA TYR A 17 1.73 14.59 9.32
C TYR A 17 0.72 14.31 8.21
N LEU A 18 1.11 14.31 6.93
CA LEU A 18 0.17 14.00 5.85
C LEU A 18 -0.09 12.50 5.74
N CYS A 19 0.91 11.63 5.96
CA CYS A 19 0.66 10.20 6.08
C CYS A 19 -0.11 9.90 7.36
N ILE A 20 0.21 10.40 8.55
CA ILE A 20 -0.52 10.04 9.77
C ILE A 20 -1.91 10.66 9.80
N SER A 21 -2.10 11.91 9.37
CA SER A 21 -3.44 12.51 9.36
C SER A 21 -4.31 11.97 8.22
N HIS A 22 -3.79 11.62 7.04
CA HIS A 22 -4.57 10.86 6.05
C HIS A 22 -4.62 9.35 6.33
N PHE A 23 -3.68 8.72 7.03
CA PHE A 23 -3.80 7.32 7.47
C PHE A 23 -4.82 7.22 8.59
N ILE A 24 -4.81 8.13 9.56
CA ILE A 24 -5.83 8.22 10.60
C ILE A 24 -7.14 8.65 9.95
N PHE A 25 -7.18 9.52 8.94
CA PHE A 25 -8.44 9.80 8.24
C PHE A 25 -8.91 8.60 7.40
N ILE A 26 -8.03 7.83 6.77
CA ILE A 26 -8.36 6.60 6.03
C ILE A 26 -8.80 5.49 7.00
N ILE A 27 -8.09 5.28 8.10
CA ILE A 27 -8.46 4.34 9.18
C ILE A 27 -9.72 4.81 9.93
N CYS A 28 -9.90 6.12 10.16
CA CYS A 28 -11.14 6.67 10.72
C CYS A 28 -12.27 6.71 9.71
N THR A 29 -12.04 6.72 8.39
CA THR A 29 -13.10 6.43 7.39
C THR A 29 -13.36 4.93 7.24
N LEU A 30 -12.41 4.07 7.62
CA LEU A 30 -12.64 2.63 7.81
C LEU A 30 -13.43 2.36 9.12
N ASP A 31 -13.39 3.27 10.10
CA ASP A 31 -14.14 3.19 11.37
C ASP A 31 -15.46 4.02 11.38
N MET A 32 -15.60 5.05 10.54
CA MET A 32 -16.82 5.88 10.37
C MET A 32 -17.89 5.24 9.47
N SER A 33 -17.73 3.97 9.14
CA SER A 33 -18.89 3.13 8.83
C SER A 33 -18.95 2.05 9.90
N SER A 34 -19.57 2.36 11.05
CA SER A 34 -19.90 1.40 12.10
C SER A 34 -20.97 0.38 11.68
N LYS A 35 -20.98 0.02 10.40
CA LYS A 35 -21.45 -1.29 9.98
C LYS A 35 -20.16 -2.06 9.73
N PRO A 36 -19.90 -3.18 10.42
CA PRO A 36 -18.88 -4.11 9.93
C PRO A 36 -19.13 -4.29 8.43
N LEU A 37 -18.09 -4.55 7.64
CA LEU A 37 -18.25 -5.01 6.27
C LEU A 37 -18.96 -6.39 6.31
N ARG A 38 -20.22 -6.39 6.72
CA ARG A 38 -21.26 -7.34 6.42
C ARG A 38 -21.40 -7.18 4.92
N VAL A 39 -20.54 -7.90 4.22
CA VAL A 39 -20.95 -8.54 2.99
C VAL A 39 -22.08 -9.46 3.43
N ASP A 40 -23.28 -8.90 3.60
CA ASP A 40 -24.49 -9.66 3.86
C ASP A 40 -24.71 -10.45 2.57
N VAL A 41 -24.29 -11.71 2.61
CA VAL A 41 -24.35 -12.67 1.52
C VAL A 41 -25.82 -12.92 1.22
N LEU A 42 -26.44 -12.06 0.42
CA LEU A 42 -27.74 -12.31 -0.16
C LEU A 42 -27.55 -13.14 -1.43
N SER A 43 -27.54 -14.46 -1.23
CA SER A 43 -28.07 -15.44 -2.19
C SER A 43 -27.66 -15.30 -3.67
N GLY A 44 -26.39 -15.00 -3.94
CA GLY A 44 -25.70 -15.17 -5.24
C GLY A 44 -24.39 -15.96 -5.10
N ALA A 45 -24.34 -16.81 -4.07
CA ALA A 45 -23.18 -17.21 -3.27
C ALA A 45 -22.27 -18.30 -3.88
N SER A 46 -21.90 -18.19 -5.15
CA SER A 46 -20.86 -19.09 -5.71
C SER A 46 -19.81 -18.41 -6.58
N ARG A 47 -20.04 -17.16 -7.02
CA ARG A 47 -19.16 -16.49 -8.00
C ARG A 47 -18.29 -15.37 -7.42
N LEU A 48 -18.61 -14.88 -6.23
CA LEU A 48 -17.88 -13.80 -5.55
C LEU A 48 -17.00 -14.30 -4.40
N ASP A 49 -17.03 -15.59 -4.06
CA ASP A 49 -16.29 -16.14 -2.93
C ASP A 49 -14.77 -16.01 -3.11
N GLU A 50 -14.27 -16.33 -4.30
CA GLU A 50 -12.85 -16.16 -4.64
C GLU A 50 -12.38 -14.70 -4.55
N PRO A 51 -13.07 -13.71 -5.17
CA PRO A 51 -12.76 -12.29 -4.98
C PRO A 51 -12.75 -11.84 -3.52
N ILE A 52 -13.76 -12.26 -2.74
CA ILE A 52 -13.88 -11.93 -1.32
C ILE A 52 -12.70 -12.51 -0.53
N ALA A 53 -12.35 -13.77 -0.79
CA ALA A 53 -11.22 -14.43 -0.16
C ALA A 53 -9.89 -13.75 -0.52
N ALA A 54 -9.71 -13.35 -1.79
CA ALA A 54 -8.52 -12.63 -2.26
C ALA A 54 -8.35 -11.28 -1.55
N VAL A 55 -9.42 -10.48 -1.42
CA VAL A 55 -9.39 -9.21 -0.70
C VAL A 55 -9.09 -9.42 0.79
N ARG A 56 -9.71 -10.40 1.44
CA ARG A 56 -9.44 -10.73 2.85
C ARG A 56 -7.99 -11.16 3.07
N LYS A 57 -7.46 -12.00 2.19
CA LYS A 57 -6.06 -12.42 2.22
C LYS A 57 -5.13 -11.22 2.05
N ALA A 58 -5.40 -10.34 1.09
CA ALA A 58 -4.60 -9.14 0.87
C ALA A 58 -4.57 -8.20 2.08
N ILE A 59 -5.70 -8.02 2.77
CA ILE A 59 -5.77 -7.24 4.02
C ILE A 59 -4.91 -7.89 5.11
N ALA A 60 -5.01 -9.21 5.28
CA ALA A 60 -4.23 -9.96 6.26
C ALA A 60 -2.72 -9.89 5.97
N ASP A 61 -2.34 -10.11 4.71
CA ASP A 61 -0.95 -10.05 4.25
C ASP A 61 -0.35 -8.66 4.50
N LEU A 62 -1.02 -7.60 4.04
CA LEU A 62 -0.57 -6.22 4.25
C LEU A 62 -0.49 -5.86 5.75
N GLY A 63 -1.52 -6.24 6.52
CA GLY A 63 -1.53 -6.01 7.97
C GLY A 63 -0.38 -6.72 8.68
N SER A 64 -0.05 -7.95 8.27
CA SER A 64 1.06 -8.71 8.85
C SER A 64 2.42 -8.05 8.56
N ILE A 65 2.62 -7.56 7.33
CA ILE A 65 3.86 -6.88 6.94
C ILE A 65 4.02 -5.58 7.74
N LEU A 66 2.98 -4.75 7.81
CA LEU A 66 3.03 -3.49 8.55
C LEU A 66 3.22 -3.71 10.05
N LEU A 67 2.60 -4.73 10.64
CA LEU A 67 2.80 -5.07 12.04
C LEU A 67 4.23 -5.55 12.31
N ASN A 68 4.80 -6.36 11.41
CA ASN A 68 6.18 -6.82 11.54
C ASN A 68 7.17 -5.66 11.39
N ALA A 69 6.92 -4.74 10.45
CA ALA A 69 7.67 -3.51 10.29
C ALA A 69 7.64 -2.63 11.54
N ALA A 70 6.47 -2.50 12.18
CA ALA A 70 6.31 -1.73 13.42
C ALA A 70 7.01 -2.37 14.64
N LYS A 71 7.24 -3.69 14.64
CA LYS A 71 7.94 -4.42 15.70
C LYS A 71 9.46 -4.42 15.52
N ALA A 72 9.95 -4.16 14.31
CA ALA A 72 11.38 -4.13 14.03
C ALA A 72 12.04 -2.90 14.67
N SER A 73 13.35 -2.96 14.89
CA SER A 73 14.08 -1.79 15.38
C SER A 73 14.07 -0.69 14.31
N ASN A 74 13.87 0.57 14.74
CA ASN A 74 13.71 1.73 13.84
C ASN A 74 14.86 1.91 12.83
N ASP A 75 16.05 1.40 13.12
CA ASP A 75 17.23 1.53 12.26
C ASP A 75 17.34 0.42 11.19
N SER A 76 16.48 -0.61 11.26
CA SER A 76 16.54 -1.78 10.38
C SER A 76 15.49 -1.78 9.27
N VAL A 77 14.44 -0.95 9.39
CA VAL A 77 13.27 -0.97 8.52
C VAL A 77 12.92 0.43 8.01
N HIS A 78 12.89 0.57 6.68
CA HIS A 78 12.57 1.79 5.95
C HIS A 78 11.19 1.67 5.29
N VAL A 79 10.14 1.93 6.07
CA VAL A 79 8.75 1.92 5.57
C VAL A 79 8.52 2.96 4.47
N ASP A 80 9.24 4.09 4.54
CA ASP A 80 9.20 5.16 3.56
C ASP A 80 9.70 4.73 2.17
N ALA A 81 10.68 3.82 2.11
CA ALA A 81 11.19 3.28 0.85
C ALA A 81 10.10 2.51 0.07
N CYS A 82 9.12 1.94 0.78
CA CYS A 82 7.99 1.18 0.22
C CYS A 82 6.64 1.93 0.29
N ALA A 83 6.65 3.24 0.57
CA ALA A 83 5.41 4.01 0.76
C ALA A 83 4.45 3.93 -0.45
N ARG A 84 5.00 3.90 -1.68
CA ARG A 84 4.22 3.75 -2.91
C ARG A 84 3.50 2.40 -2.97
N GLN A 85 4.20 1.33 -2.65
CA GLN A 85 3.69 -0.04 -2.68
C GLN A 85 2.60 -0.23 -1.64
N ILE A 86 2.78 0.34 -0.44
CA ILE A 86 1.75 0.35 0.60
C ILE A 86 0.51 1.11 0.12
N ALA A 87 0.67 2.32 -0.42
CA ALA A 87 -0.44 3.12 -0.91
C ALA A 87 -1.21 2.42 -2.05
N PHE A 88 -0.49 1.81 -3.00
CA PHE A 88 -1.11 1.04 -4.08
C PHE A 88 -1.81 -0.22 -3.55
N GLY A 89 -1.24 -0.93 -2.59
CA GLY A 89 -1.88 -2.07 -1.94
C GLY A 89 -3.24 -1.69 -1.34
N ILE A 90 -3.28 -0.61 -0.56
CA ILE A 90 -4.52 -0.09 0.06
C ILE A 90 -5.53 0.31 -1.03
N ALA A 91 -5.10 1.07 -2.03
CA ALA A 91 -5.98 1.53 -3.10
C ALA A 91 -6.60 0.36 -3.88
N ARG A 92 -5.82 -0.68 -4.18
CA ARG A 92 -6.28 -1.86 -4.92
C ARG A 92 -7.24 -2.73 -4.10
N ILE A 93 -6.95 -2.93 -2.81
CA ILE A 93 -7.86 -3.60 -1.87
C ILE A 93 -9.20 -2.86 -1.83
N TRP A 94 -9.17 -1.53 -1.68
CA TRP A 94 -10.37 -0.71 -1.61
C TRP A 94 -11.19 -0.77 -2.90
N ALA A 95 -10.53 -0.62 -4.05
CA ALA A 95 -11.17 -0.74 -5.35
C ALA A 95 -11.80 -2.14 -5.55
N GLY A 96 -11.10 -3.20 -5.16
CA GLY A 96 -11.62 -4.57 -5.21
C GLY A 96 -12.86 -4.76 -4.34
N ALA A 97 -12.85 -4.21 -3.11
CA ALA A 97 -14.01 -4.26 -2.22
C ALA A 97 -15.22 -3.50 -2.79
N LEU A 98 -15.01 -2.34 -3.42
CA LEU A 98 -16.07 -1.60 -4.10
C LEU A 98 -16.64 -2.35 -5.31
N LEU A 99 -15.78 -2.98 -6.11
CA LEU A 99 -16.22 -3.80 -7.25
C LEU A 99 -17.04 -5.02 -6.79
N ILE A 100 -16.61 -5.70 -5.72
CA ILE A 100 -17.38 -6.80 -5.11
C ILE A 100 -18.73 -6.30 -4.63
N ARG A 101 -18.77 -5.15 -3.93
CA ARG A 101 -20.02 -4.55 -3.46
C ARG A 101 -20.96 -4.22 -4.62
N HIS A 102 -20.44 -3.65 -5.71
CA HIS A 102 -21.23 -3.36 -6.90
C HIS A 102 -21.74 -4.66 -7.57
N ALA A 103 -20.89 -5.67 -7.70
CA ALA A 103 -21.25 -6.96 -8.28
C ALA A 103 -22.22 -7.79 -7.41
N SER A 104 -22.38 -7.43 -6.13
CA SER A 104 -23.33 -8.06 -5.20
C SER A 104 -24.73 -7.44 -5.24
N ASP A 105 -24.93 -6.37 -6.00
CA ASP A 105 -26.22 -5.71 -6.15
C ASP A 105 -27.20 -6.57 -6.97
N GLN A 106 -28.51 -6.39 -6.76
CA GLN A 106 -29.54 -7.16 -7.46
C GLN A 106 -29.59 -6.83 -8.95
N ASP A 107 -29.22 -5.61 -9.32
CA ASP A 107 -29.15 -5.13 -10.69
C ASP A 107 -27.80 -5.45 -11.37
N ALA A 108 -26.88 -6.14 -10.67
CA ALA A 108 -25.55 -6.42 -11.19
C ALA A 108 -25.59 -7.40 -12.38
N THR A 109 -24.85 -7.06 -13.43
CA THR A 109 -24.72 -7.89 -14.61
C THR A 109 -23.65 -8.97 -14.42
N LYS A 110 -23.67 -10.00 -15.28
CA LYS A 110 -22.57 -10.99 -15.34
C LYS A 110 -21.21 -10.35 -15.65
N GLY A 111 -21.21 -9.18 -16.29
CA GLY A 111 -20.02 -8.38 -16.56
C GLY A 111 -19.38 -7.86 -15.28
N ASP A 112 -20.19 -7.33 -14.36
CA ASP A 112 -19.73 -6.76 -13.09
C ASP A 112 -19.04 -7.81 -12.21
N VAL A 113 -19.64 -9.01 -12.15
CA VAL A 113 -19.03 -10.18 -11.48
C VAL A 113 -17.69 -10.55 -12.11
N ASN A 114 -17.60 -10.53 -13.45
CA ASN A 114 -16.35 -10.84 -14.14
C ASN A 114 -15.28 -9.76 -13.89
N VAL A 115 -15.65 -8.47 -13.95
CA VAL A 115 -14.70 -7.38 -13.64
C VAL A 115 -14.18 -7.49 -12.22
N ALA A 116 -15.05 -7.74 -11.23
CA ALA A 116 -14.65 -7.94 -9.85
C ALA A 116 -13.70 -9.15 -9.71
N TYR A 117 -14.00 -10.25 -10.39
CA TYR A 117 -13.13 -11.43 -10.43
C TYR A 117 -11.74 -11.13 -10.96
N ARG A 118 -11.69 -10.56 -12.18
CA ARG A 118 -10.42 -10.27 -12.85
C ARG A 118 -9.57 -9.29 -12.05
N TRP A 119 -10.20 -8.27 -11.47
CA TRP A 119 -9.50 -7.30 -10.64
C TRP A 119 -8.85 -7.92 -9.39
N CYS A 120 -9.60 -8.79 -8.69
CA CYS A 120 -9.15 -9.36 -7.42
C CYS A 120 -8.28 -10.60 -7.56
N CYS A 121 -8.45 -11.39 -8.63
CA CYS A 121 -7.86 -12.72 -8.76
C CYS A 121 -6.79 -12.82 -9.87
N GLU A 122 -6.88 -12.06 -10.97
CA GLU A 122 -5.87 -12.14 -12.05
C GLU A 122 -4.60 -11.32 -11.76
N GLN A 123 -4.67 -10.36 -10.82
CA GLN A 123 -3.55 -9.49 -10.47
C GLN A 123 -3.37 -9.42 -8.95
N PRO A 124 -2.12 -9.28 -8.46
CA PRO A 124 -1.88 -9.14 -7.03
C PRO A 124 -2.48 -7.82 -6.53
N LEU A 125 -3.33 -7.92 -5.50
CA LEU A 125 -3.89 -6.75 -4.81
C LEU A 125 -2.81 -6.03 -3.99
N VAL A 126 -1.86 -6.78 -3.41
CA VAL A 126 -0.74 -6.25 -2.63
C VAL A 126 0.55 -6.85 -3.21
N ASP A 127 1.44 -5.98 -3.66
CA ASP A 127 2.80 -6.32 -4.10
C ASP A 127 3.80 -5.63 -3.18
N LEU A 128 3.94 -6.20 -1.98
CA LEU A 128 4.84 -5.73 -0.95
C LEU A 128 5.50 -6.94 -0.30
N LYS A 129 6.82 -6.88 -0.13
CA LYS A 129 7.60 -7.94 0.51
C LYS A 129 8.37 -7.35 1.68
N MET A 130 8.48 -8.11 2.77
CA MET A 130 9.17 -7.64 3.98
C MET A 130 10.63 -7.24 3.71
N ASP A 131 11.33 -8.02 2.86
CA ASP A 131 12.73 -7.77 2.51
C ASP A 131 12.95 -6.41 1.83
N TRP A 132 11.92 -5.86 1.18
CA TRP A 132 12.01 -4.56 0.51
C TRP A 132 12.06 -3.39 1.49
N LEU A 133 11.65 -3.61 2.74
CA LEU A 133 11.77 -2.60 3.78
C LEU A 133 13.16 -2.61 4.44
N SER A 134 14.06 -3.54 4.11
CA SER A 134 15.38 -3.63 4.77
C SER A 134 16.33 -2.48 4.37
N GLY A 135 17.21 -2.10 5.30
CA GLY A 135 18.31 -1.16 5.02
C GLY A 135 19.24 -1.62 3.89
N ASP A 136 19.50 -2.93 3.81
CA ASP A 136 20.31 -3.53 2.74
C ASP A 136 19.72 -3.26 1.36
N ARG A 137 18.38 -3.28 1.23
CA ARG A 137 17.71 -2.99 -0.03
C ARG A 137 17.86 -1.52 -0.43
N VAL A 138 17.76 -0.60 0.53
CA VAL A 138 17.95 0.83 0.27
C VAL A 138 19.37 1.11 -0.21
N GLN A 139 20.37 0.45 0.40
CA GLN A 139 21.75 0.57 -0.04
C GLN A 139 21.95 -0.01 -1.45
N LEU A 140 21.40 -1.19 -1.73
CA LEU A 140 21.43 -1.79 -3.07
C LEU A 140 20.81 -0.86 -4.12
N ASP A 141 19.63 -0.31 -3.85
CA ASP A 141 18.94 0.59 -4.78
C ASP A 141 19.77 1.86 -5.02
N ARG A 142 20.47 2.38 -3.99
CA ARG A 142 21.43 3.49 -4.14
C ARG A 142 22.60 3.11 -5.05
N ASP A 143 23.22 1.96 -4.82
CA ASP A 143 24.38 1.51 -5.61
C ASP A 143 24.02 1.31 -7.08
N ILE A 144 22.81 0.81 -7.36
CA ILE A 144 22.28 0.68 -8.73
C ILE A 144 22.06 2.07 -9.36
N VAL A 145 21.40 2.99 -8.67
CA VAL A 145 21.08 4.32 -9.20
C VAL A 145 22.34 5.13 -9.49
N PHE A 146 23.36 5.01 -8.64
CA PHE A 146 24.61 5.76 -8.77
C PHE A 146 25.73 4.95 -9.43
N GLN A 147 25.42 3.82 -10.06
CA GLN A 147 26.40 3.05 -10.80
C GLN A 147 27.04 3.92 -11.89
N ASN A 148 28.37 3.99 -11.93
CA ASN A 148 29.17 4.84 -12.82
C ASN A 148 29.04 6.36 -12.59
N PHE A 149 28.45 6.80 -11.49
CA PHE A 149 28.45 8.21 -11.12
C PHE A 149 29.84 8.60 -10.56
N SER A 150 30.65 9.32 -11.34
CA SER A 150 31.94 9.82 -10.88
C SER A 150 31.75 11.04 -9.96
N GLU A 151 32.12 10.92 -8.68
CA GLU A 151 32.07 12.03 -7.71
C GLU A 151 32.91 13.26 -8.14
N GLY A 152 33.84 13.08 -9.08
CA GLY A 152 34.70 14.13 -9.64
C GLY A 152 34.11 14.96 -10.79
N SER A 153 32.89 14.67 -11.27
CA SER A 153 32.24 15.45 -12.33
C SER A 153 31.69 16.77 -11.76
N ARG A 154 32.58 17.69 -11.40
CA ARG A 154 32.23 19.10 -11.22
C ARG A 154 31.70 19.61 -12.56
N ASN A 155 30.38 19.64 -12.71
CA ASN A 155 29.73 20.40 -13.77
C ASN A 155 30.10 21.88 -13.56
N SER A 156 31.10 22.36 -14.30
CA SER A 156 31.61 23.73 -14.28
C SER A 156 30.67 24.74 -14.96
N LYS A 157 29.36 24.48 -14.97
CA LYS A 157 28.34 25.29 -15.65
C LYS A 157 27.17 25.66 -14.73
N LEU A 158 27.49 26.18 -13.55
CA LEU A 158 26.57 26.96 -12.73
C LEU A 158 27.24 28.28 -12.37
#